data_AF-A0A4R0EZN9-F1
#
_entry.id   AF-A0A4R0EZN9-F1
#
_cell.length_a   1.000
_cell.length_b   1.000
_cell.length_c   1.000
_cell.angle_alpha   90.00
_cell.angle_beta   90.00
_cell.angle_gamma   90.00
#
_symmetry.space_group_name_H-M   'P 1'
#
loop_
_entity.id
_entity.type
_entity.pdbx_description
1 polymer ?
#
loop_
_entity_poly.entity_id
_entity_poly.type
_entity_poly.pdbx_seq_one_letter_code
_entity_poly.pdbx_strand_id
1 'polypeptide(L)'
;MYDIIIIGAGTAGQAAYKEAIKHTSNILIVNYGSWDTTCARVGCMPSKVLISVANQLHDAQALNKVGVTTHLNLDSKKIMLHIQELRNQFTQAALKDVARWNSAHKISGQAHFVDASTIEVNQKYYQARSFILAVGSTPSFDPQWKQELGQKLITSDEVFELEQLPQSIAVIGSGVIALELAQALQRLGVKTTIFARSRKVGTLTSPILQKMAQELLSQEIEIKFEVLPNQVQNSKDGVQIIYQEDGQEHHLVTDYLLVATGRRTLLDTLKLENINTQFADLKNLPVHPETKQLAQYPIFIAGDAHSDTPIQHEAAHEGRSAVLNCLNLEKINKIKNLIPLGIVFCEPEMAIVGQSFKQLESGKIPFVTGYVSYARQGRAQVLGKNYGALEIYVHTESRRILGAELLMTSAEHLAHLLCWMISEDCTLDQLLEKPFYHPTLEEGLRTALKHARRQLNTIE
;
A
#
# COMPACT_ATOMS: atom_id res chain seq x y z
N MET A 1 24.21 -28.66 -0.30
CA MET A 1 23.93 -27.41 -1.04
C MET A 1 22.49 -27.48 -1.53
N TYR A 2 21.69 -26.46 -1.24
CA TYR A 2 20.28 -26.36 -1.67
C TYR A 2 20.19 -25.86 -3.12
N ASP A 3 19.11 -26.20 -3.82
CA ASP A 3 18.83 -25.62 -5.14
C ASP A 3 18.43 -24.15 -4.99
N ILE A 4 17.64 -23.85 -3.96
CA ILE A 4 17.13 -22.52 -3.68
C ILE A 4 17.01 -22.30 -2.18
N ILE A 5 17.48 -21.14 -1.72
CA ILE A 5 17.18 -20.60 -0.39
C ILE A 5 16.28 -19.37 -0.52
N ILE A 6 15.15 -19.36 0.19
CA ILE A 6 14.26 -18.21 0.28
C ILE A 6 14.48 -17.54 1.64
N ILE A 7 14.74 -16.24 1.67
CA ILE A 7 14.94 -15.48 2.92
C ILE A 7 13.77 -14.53 3.12
N GLY A 8 12.96 -14.80 4.14
CA GLY A 8 11.71 -14.13 4.48
C GLY A 8 10.48 -14.95 4.07
N ALA A 9 9.51 -15.06 4.98
CA ALA A 9 8.25 -15.77 4.77
C ALA A 9 7.02 -14.84 4.77
N GLY A 10 7.21 -13.58 4.35
CA GLY A 10 6.11 -12.68 3.98
C GLY A 10 5.46 -13.10 2.64
N THR A 11 4.54 -12.29 2.12
CA THR A 11 3.76 -12.62 0.91
C THR A 11 4.61 -13.17 -0.26
N ALA A 12 5.68 -12.47 -0.63
CA ALA A 12 6.58 -12.90 -1.71
C ALA A 12 7.26 -14.25 -1.40
N GLY A 13 7.77 -14.41 -0.18
CA GLY A 13 8.44 -15.63 0.27
C GLY A 13 7.51 -16.84 0.33
N GLN A 14 6.28 -16.68 0.81
CA GLN A 14 5.30 -17.77 0.82
C GLN A 14 4.87 -18.16 -0.60
N ALA A 15 4.70 -17.19 -1.50
CA ALA A 15 4.40 -17.45 -2.92
C ALA A 15 5.56 -18.18 -3.61
N ALA A 16 6.80 -17.75 -3.34
CA ALA A 16 8.01 -18.41 -3.81
C ALA A 16 8.11 -19.85 -3.30
N TYR A 17 7.89 -20.08 -2.00
CA TYR A 17 7.95 -21.43 -1.41
C TYR A 17 6.94 -22.38 -2.08
N LYS A 18 5.68 -21.94 -2.20
CA LYS A 18 4.60 -22.73 -2.81
C LYS A 18 4.87 -23.08 -4.27
N GLU A 19 5.55 -22.22 -5.00
CA GLU A 19 5.94 -22.49 -6.37
C GLU A 19 7.15 -23.42 -6.44
N ALA A 20 8.19 -23.15 -5.63
CA ALA A 20 9.43 -23.93 -5.66
C ALA A 20 9.24 -25.41 -5.31
N ILE A 21 8.38 -25.73 -4.35
CA ILE A 21 8.09 -27.13 -3.98
C ILE A 21 7.42 -27.96 -5.09
N LYS A 22 6.94 -27.32 -6.17
CA LYS A 22 6.44 -28.02 -7.35
C LYS A 22 7.56 -28.52 -8.26
N HIS A 23 8.76 -27.95 -8.13
CA HIS A 23 9.89 -28.17 -9.04
C HIS A 23 11.08 -28.83 -8.35
N THR A 24 11.29 -28.61 -7.04
CA THR A 24 12.38 -29.24 -6.27
C THR A 24 11.97 -29.52 -4.82
N SER A 25 12.54 -30.58 -4.24
CA SER A 25 12.50 -30.87 -2.81
C SER A 25 13.75 -30.38 -2.05
N ASN A 26 14.79 -29.96 -2.76
CA ASN A 26 16.06 -29.48 -2.18
C ASN A 26 16.00 -27.96 -1.94
N ILE A 27 15.12 -27.55 -1.03
CA ILE A 27 14.80 -26.15 -0.72
C ILE A 27 14.91 -25.87 0.77
N LEU A 28 15.27 -24.63 1.10
CA LEU A 28 15.18 -24.09 2.45
C LEU A 28 14.54 -22.69 2.43
N ILE A 29 13.59 -22.45 3.33
CA ILE A 29 13.07 -21.12 3.65
C ILE A 29 13.48 -20.72 5.06
N VAL A 30 14.07 -19.53 5.18
CA VAL A 30 14.53 -18.94 6.43
C VAL A 30 13.65 -17.74 6.75
N ASN A 31 13.12 -17.65 7.96
CA ASN A 31 12.30 -16.52 8.38
C ASN A 31 12.70 -16.01 9.76
N TYR A 32 12.77 -14.69 9.90
CA TYR A 32 12.92 -14.01 11.18
C TYR A 32 11.62 -13.33 11.56
N GLY A 33 11.12 -13.58 12.77
CA GLY A 33 9.83 -13.08 13.24
C GLY A 33 8.66 -14.02 12.93
N SER A 34 7.46 -13.44 12.78
CA SER A 34 6.24 -14.23 12.59
C SER A 34 6.21 -14.91 11.22
N TRP A 35 5.63 -16.10 11.17
CA TRP A 35 5.39 -16.88 9.95
C TRP A 35 4.05 -16.56 9.27
N ASP A 36 3.32 -15.58 9.79
CA ASP A 36 2.22 -14.94 9.05
C ASP A 36 2.78 -13.93 8.03
N THR A 37 1.98 -12.94 7.62
CA THR A 37 2.43 -11.89 6.70
C THR A 37 2.16 -10.52 7.29
N THR A 38 3.00 -9.54 6.97
CA THR A 38 2.76 -8.12 7.30
C THR A 38 1.36 -7.69 6.89
N CYS A 39 0.91 -8.06 5.68
CA CYS A 39 -0.43 -7.77 5.17
C CYS A 39 -1.53 -8.26 6.12
N ALA A 40 -1.46 -9.51 6.58
CA ALA A 40 -2.46 -10.11 7.47
C ALA A 40 -2.37 -9.61 8.92
N ARG A 41 -1.16 -9.37 9.44
CA ARG A 41 -0.92 -9.08 10.86
C ARG A 41 -0.99 -7.60 11.19
N VAL A 42 -0.32 -6.74 10.41
CA VAL A 42 -0.12 -5.32 10.76
C VAL A 42 -0.27 -4.38 9.56
N GLY A 43 -0.94 -4.85 8.51
CA GLY A 43 -1.04 -4.15 7.24
C GLY A 43 -2.47 -4.07 6.74
N CYS A 44 -2.68 -4.56 5.52
CA CYS A 44 -3.92 -4.38 4.78
C CYS A 44 -5.14 -4.97 5.48
N MET A 45 -5.03 -6.14 6.12
CA MET A 45 -6.21 -6.79 6.69
C MET A 45 -6.76 -6.07 7.93
N PRO A 46 -5.97 -5.82 9.00
CA PRO A 46 -6.49 -5.11 10.17
C PRO A 46 -6.87 -3.65 9.85
N SER A 47 -6.17 -2.97 8.93
CA SER A 47 -6.59 -1.64 8.46
C SER A 47 -7.96 -1.67 7.79
N LYS A 48 -8.26 -2.68 6.96
CA LYS A 48 -9.54 -2.77 6.24
C LYS A 48 -10.68 -3.08 7.21
N VAL A 49 -10.42 -3.85 8.26
CA VAL A 49 -11.39 -4.04 9.36
C VAL A 49 -11.64 -2.71 10.10
N LEU A 50 -10.59 -2.00 10.50
CA LEU A 50 -10.70 -0.70 11.17
C LEU A 50 -11.50 0.31 10.32
N ILE A 51 -11.16 0.44 9.03
CA ILE A 51 -11.86 1.31 8.06
C ILE A 51 -13.32 0.89 7.92
N SER A 52 -13.61 -0.41 7.82
CA SER A 52 -14.99 -0.89 7.71
C SER A 52 -15.82 -0.49 8.93
N VAL A 53 -15.30 -0.67 10.15
CA VAL A 53 -16.01 -0.28 11.38
C VAL A 53 -16.20 1.23 11.44
N ALA A 54 -15.16 2.00 11.07
CA ALA A 54 -15.19 3.45 11.00
C ALA A 54 -16.26 3.98 10.02
N ASN A 55 -16.33 3.38 8.83
CA ASN A 55 -17.32 3.76 7.81
C ASN A 55 -18.74 3.42 8.24
N GLN A 56 -18.95 2.25 8.87
CA GLN A 56 -20.27 1.88 9.41
C GLN A 56 -20.75 2.88 10.47
N LEU A 57 -19.86 3.32 11.36
CA LEU A 57 -20.21 4.33 12.37
C LEU A 57 -20.51 5.69 11.73
N HIS A 58 -19.69 6.12 10.78
CA HIS A 58 -19.91 7.36 10.05
C HIS A 58 -21.24 7.37 9.29
N ASP A 59 -21.57 6.27 8.60
CA ASP A 59 -22.84 6.11 7.89
C ASP A 59 -24.02 6.09 8.87
N ALA A 60 -23.88 5.42 10.02
CA ALA A 60 -24.91 5.41 11.07
C ALA A 60 -25.16 6.81 11.65
N GLN A 61 -24.12 7.61 11.86
CA GLN A 61 -24.26 9.01 12.31
C GLN A 61 -24.95 9.90 11.27
N ALA A 62 -24.83 9.57 9.98
CA ALA A 62 -25.47 10.30 8.88
C ALA A 62 -26.95 9.94 8.65
N LEU A 63 -27.51 8.97 9.39
CA LEU A 63 -28.90 8.53 9.26
C LEU A 63 -29.93 9.65 9.54
N ASN A 64 -29.55 10.68 10.30
CA ASN A 64 -30.40 11.85 10.53
C ASN A 64 -30.74 12.59 9.22
N LYS A 65 -29.86 12.57 8.23
CA LYS A 65 -30.07 13.19 6.90
C LYS A 65 -31.19 12.50 6.12
N VAL A 66 -31.51 11.25 6.44
CA VAL A 66 -32.60 10.48 5.84
C VAL A 66 -33.79 10.30 6.79
N GLY A 67 -33.86 11.12 7.84
CA GLY A 67 -35.00 11.16 8.75
C GLY A 67 -34.98 10.09 9.85
N VAL A 68 -33.84 9.43 10.10
CA VAL A 68 -33.69 8.42 11.14
C VAL A 68 -32.80 8.96 12.27
N THR A 69 -33.35 9.08 13.47
CA THR A 69 -32.61 9.50 14.67
C THR A 69 -32.02 8.28 15.39
N THR A 70 -30.72 8.31 15.66
CA THR A 70 -30.00 7.25 16.38
C THR A 70 -29.16 7.81 17.51
N HIS A 71 -29.13 7.13 18.65
CA HIS A 71 -28.18 7.39 19.74
C HIS A 71 -27.14 6.26 19.75
N LEU A 72 -25.91 6.59 19.38
CA LEU A 72 -24.81 5.63 19.28
C LEU A 72 -23.89 5.77 20.50
N ASN A 73 -23.55 4.64 21.11
CA ASN A 73 -22.57 4.59 22.18
C ASN A 73 -21.35 3.78 21.71
N LEU A 74 -20.17 4.37 21.80
CA LEU A 74 -18.94 3.78 21.29
C LEU A 74 -18.16 3.09 22.42
N ASP A 75 -17.90 1.80 22.25
CA ASP A 75 -17.05 1.01 23.15
C ASP A 75 -15.71 0.76 22.45
N SER A 76 -14.75 1.64 22.69
CA SER A 76 -13.46 1.64 21.99
C SER A 76 -12.66 0.36 22.24
N LYS A 77 -12.80 -0.25 23.42
CA LYS A 77 -12.18 -1.52 23.77
C LYS A 77 -12.77 -2.66 22.94
N LYS A 78 -14.10 -2.75 22.82
CA LYS A 78 -14.74 -3.77 21.97
C LYS A 78 -14.39 -3.61 20.50
N ILE A 79 -14.25 -2.37 20.01
CA ILE A 79 -13.81 -2.11 18.63
C ILE A 79 -12.41 -2.67 18.40
N MET A 80 -11.45 -2.36 19.27
CA MET A 80 -10.08 -2.88 19.15
C MET A 80 -10.04 -4.41 19.27
N LEU A 81 -10.80 -4.99 20.20
CA LEU A 81 -10.92 -6.46 20.31
C LEU A 81 -11.47 -7.08 19.03
N HIS A 82 -12.52 -6.51 18.43
CA HIS A 82 -13.08 -7.00 17.16
C HIS A 82 -12.06 -6.98 16.01
N ILE A 83 -11.28 -5.89 15.91
CA ILE A 83 -10.20 -5.76 14.91
C ILE A 83 -9.13 -6.84 15.13
N GLN A 84 -8.71 -7.04 16.38
CA GLN A 84 -7.71 -8.02 16.76
C GLN A 84 -8.20 -9.47 16.52
N GLU A 85 -9.46 -9.77 16.81
CA GLU A 85 -10.06 -11.08 16.56
C GLU A 85 -10.06 -11.43 15.07
N LEU A 86 -10.53 -10.52 14.20
CA LEU A 86 -10.50 -10.73 12.74
C LEU A 86 -9.08 -10.83 12.20
N ARG A 87 -8.17 -9.96 12.66
CA ARG A 87 -6.73 -10.06 12.36
C ARG A 87 -6.20 -11.45 12.71
N ASN A 88 -6.48 -11.94 13.92
CA ASN A 88 -5.99 -13.23 14.39
C ASN A 88 -6.55 -14.39 13.56
N GLN A 89 -7.78 -14.28 13.03
CA GLN A 89 -8.33 -15.26 12.09
C GLN A 89 -7.55 -15.26 10.76
N PHE A 90 -7.24 -14.08 10.21
CA PHE A 90 -6.46 -13.96 8.99
C PHE A 90 -5.03 -14.50 9.15
N THR A 91 -4.36 -14.18 10.26
CA THR A 91 -3.01 -14.70 10.53
C THR A 91 -3.05 -16.21 10.79
N GLN A 92 -4.05 -16.73 11.49
CA GLN A 92 -4.19 -18.17 11.73
C GLN A 92 -4.33 -18.95 10.43
N ALA A 93 -4.99 -18.41 9.40
CA ALA A 93 -5.07 -19.06 8.09
C ALA A 93 -3.68 -19.22 7.45
N ALA A 94 -2.85 -18.17 7.47
CA ALA A 94 -1.47 -18.23 6.98
C ALA A 94 -0.61 -19.19 7.81
N LEU A 95 -0.71 -19.15 9.14
CA LEU A 95 0.03 -20.04 10.04
C LEU A 95 -0.35 -21.51 9.84
N LYS A 96 -1.64 -21.82 9.64
CA LYS A 96 -2.11 -23.18 9.33
C LYS A 96 -1.53 -23.71 8.03
N ASP A 97 -1.37 -22.85 7.03
CA ASP A 97 -0.73 -23.22 5.77
C ASP A 97 0.76 -23.51 5.97
N VAL A 98 1.50 -22.62 6.64
CA VAL A 98 2.92 -22.83 6.98
C VAL A 98 3.15 -24.08 7.85
N ALA A 99 2.22 -24.39 8.75
CA ALA A 99 2.30 -25.58 9.59
C ALA A 99 2.28 -26.89 8.78
N ARG A 100 1.61 -26.90 7.61
CA ARG A 100 1.55 -28.07 6.71
C ARG A 100 2.81 -28.26 5.88
N TRP A 101 3.68 -27.25 5.81
CA TRP A 101 4.94 -27.34 5.07
C TRP A 101 5.90 -28.32 5.74
N ASN A 102 6.73 -28.99 4.92
CA ASN A 102 7.77 -29.89 5.41
C ASN A 102 8.67 -29.16 6.42
N SER A 103 8.80 -29.70 7.63
CA SER A 103 9.62 -29.11 8.69
C SER A 103 11.09 -29.01 8.31
N ALA A 104 11.59 -29.92 7.47
CA ALA A 104 12.97 -29.89 6.98
C ALA A 104 13.25 -28.69 6.06
N HIS A 105 12.21 -28.06 5.49
CA HIS A 105 12.38 -26.88 4.64
C HIS A 105 12.42 -25.59 5.45
N LYS A 106 12.14 -25.58 6.76
CA LYS A 106 11.90 -24.36 7.55
C LYS A 106 12.98 -24.12 8.59
N ILE A 107 13.53 -22.91 8.62
CA ILE A 107 14.37 -22.44 9.72
C ILE A 107 13.87 -21.09 10.22
N SER A 108 13.63 -21.00 11.53
CA SER A 108 13.43 -19.71 12.21
C SER A 108 14.79 -19.15 12.62
N GLY A 109 15.11 -17.94 12.16
CA GLY A 109 16.36 -17.29 12.47
C GLY A 109 16.64 -16.11 11.55
N GLN A 110 17.51 -15.21 11.99
CA GLN A 110 18.03 -14.14 11.15
C GLN A 110 19.13 -14.69 10.26
N ALA A 111 19.04 -14.42 8.95
CA ALA A 111 20.04 -14.80 7.97
C ALA A 111 20.94 -13.60 7.64
N HIS A 112 22.24 -13.85 7.47
CA HIS A 112 23.15 -12.92 6.83
C HIS A 112 24.05 -13.65 5.84
N PHE A 113 24.42 -12.97 4.75
CA PHE A 113 25.36 -13.51 3.78
C PHE A 113 26.77 -13.53 4.37
N VAL A 114 27.48 -14.62 4.10
CA VAL A 114 28.91 -14.79 4.36
C VAL A 114 29.69 -14.58 3.06
N ASP A 115 29.11 -15.03 1.95
CA ASP A 115 29.56 -14.83 0.57
C ASP A 115 28.36 -14.95 -0.38
N ALA A 116 28.57 -14.88 -1.70
CA ALA A 116 27.50 -14.95 -2.72
C ALA A 116 26.66 -16.23 -2.73
N SER A 117 27.15 -17.31 -2.11
CA SER A 117 26.58 -18.66 -2.14
C SER A 117 26.21 -19.21 -0.76
N THR A 118 26.63 -18.53 0.32
CA THR A 118 26.53 -19.02 1.69
C THR A 118 25.85 -17.98 2.58
N ILE A 119 24.83 -18.42 3.34
CA ILE A 119 24.26 -17.66 4.46
C ILE A 119 24.58 -18.35 5.78
N GLU A 120 24.68 -17.55 6.85
CA GLU A 120 24.68 -18.04 8.22
C GLU A 120 23.31 -17.81 8.86
N VAL A 121 22.78 -18.83 9.54
CA VAL A 121 21.57 -18.75 10.36
C VAL A 121 21.82 -19.54 11.64
N ASN A 122 21.62 -18.92 12.80
CA ASN A 122 21.83 -19.57 14.10
C ASN A 122 23.21 -20.26 14.22
N GLN A 123 24.29 -19.58 13.82
CA GLN A 123 25.67 -20.10 13.82
C GLN A 123 25.92 -21.32 12.93
N LYS A 124 25.00 -21.60 11.99
CA LYS A 124 25.13 -22.67 10.99
C LYS A 124 25.17 -22.08 9.59
N TYR A 125 25.99 -22.68 8.74
CA TYR A 125 26.19 -22.24 7.37
C TYR A 125 25.36 -23.06 6.39
N TYR A 126 24.66 -22.37 5.49
CA TYR A 126 23.79 -22.98 4.48
C TYR A 126 24.17 -22.45 3.11
N GLN A 127 24.50 -23.36 2.20
CA GLN A 127 24.87 -23.02 0.83
C GLN A 127 23.73 -23.31 -0.14
N ALA A 128 23.54 -22.44 -1.13
CA ALA A 128 22.57 -22.65 -2.20
C ALA A 128 23.09 -22.25 -3.58
N ARG A 129 22.49 -22.85 -4.61
CA ARG A 129 22.74 -22.47 -6.01
C ARG A 129 22.14 -21.11 -6.33
N SER A 130 21.02 -20.76 -5.70
CA SER A 130 20.34 -19.48 -5.89
C SER A 130 19.58 -19.03 -4.64
N PHE A 131 19.28 -17.73 -4.57
CA PHE A 131 18.53 -17.11 -3.46
C PHE A 131 17.35 -16.28 -3.94
N ILE A 132 16.26 -16.28 -3.17
CA ILE A 132 15.20 -15.26 -3.25
C ILE A 132 15.21 -14.46 -1.95
N LEU A 133 15.41 -13.15 -2.06
CA LEU A 133 15.35 -12.20 -0.95
C LEU A 133 13.96 -11.60 -0.88
N ALA A 134 13.17 -12.04 0.10
CA ALA A 134 11.79 -11.66 0.34
C ALA A 134 11.60 -11.14 1.79
N VAL A 135 12.61 -10.41 2.29
CA VAL A 135 12.67 -9.91 3.68
C VAL A 135 11.66 -8.81 4.00
N GLY A 136 11.03 -8.22 2.98
CA GLY A 136 10.00 -7.21 3.13
C GLY A 136 10.54 -5.86 3.64
N SER A 137 9.68 -5.14 4.34
CA SER A 137 9.94 -3.77 4.81
C SER A 137 9.45 -3.55 6.25
N THR A 138 9.94 -2.50 6.89
CA THR A 138 9.54 -2.05 8.23
C THR A 138 9.21 -0.55 8.24
N PRO A 139 8.33 -0.04 9.12
CA PRO A 139 8.04 1.39 9.21
C PRO A 139 9.31 2.23 9.39
N SER A 140 9.34 3.39 8.74
CA SER A 140 10.40 4.39 8.91
C SER A 140 9.97 5.42 9.95
N PHE A 141 10.84 5.69 10.92
CA PHE A 141 10.64 6.71 11.94
C PHE A 141 11.99 7.26 12.39
N ASP A 142 11.98 8.44 13.03
CA ASP A 142 13.17 9.02 13.65
C ASP A 142 13.52 8.25 14.93
N PRO A 143 14.73 7.64 15.04
CA PRO A 143 15.16 6.93 16.23
C PRO A 143 15.19 7.79 17.49
N GLN A 144 15.51 9.08 17.38
CA GLN A 144 15.52 10.01 18.51
C GLN A 144 14.11 10.23 19.03
N TRP A 145 13.14 10.41 18.13
CA TRP A 145 11.73 10.52 18.53
C TRP A 145 11.22 9.22 19.17
N LYS A 146 11.65 8.06 18.66
CA LYS A 146 11.29 6.77 19.28
C LYS A 146 11.89 6.62 20.68
N GLN A 147 13.13 7.06 20.87
CA GLN A 147 13.78 7.07 22.18
C GLN A 147 13.07 8.02 23.16
N GLU A 148 12.71 9.22 22.70
CA GLU A 148 12.04 10.25 23.50
C GLU A 148 10.61 9.84 23.92
N LEU A 149 9.83 9.30 22.98
CA LEU A 149 8.40 9.02 23.19
C LEU A 149 8.09 7.58 23.65
N GLY A 150 9.00 6.64 23.42
CA GLY A 150 8.83 5.23 23.79
C GLY A 150 7.60 4.59 23.16
N GLN A 151 6.67 4.12 24.01
CA GLN A 151 5.43 3.45 23.59
C GLN A 151 4.38 4.41 23.00
N LYS A 152 4.51 5.72 23.23
CA LYS A 152 3.58 6.72 22.68
C LYS A 152 3.85 7.06 21.22
N LEU A 153 5.04 6.77 20.69
CA LEU A 153 5.28 6.76 19.25
C LEU A 153 4.95 5.37 18.71
N ILE A 154 3.86 5.29 17.96
CA ILE A 154 3.40 4.07 17.31
C ILE A 154 3.52 4.20 15.79
N THR A 155 3.52 3.07 15.11
CA THR A 155 3.52 2.97 13.65
C THR A 155 2.34 2.08 13.21
N SER A 156 2.24 1.79 11.91
CA SER A 156 1.31 0.76 11.42
C SER A 156 1.51 -0.59 12.08
N ASP A 157 2.71 -0.87 12.58
CA ASP A 157 3.05 -2.15 13.18
C ASP A 157 2.53 -2.28 14.64
N GLU A 158 2.27 -1.17 15.33
CA GLU A 158 1.77 -1.17 16.73
C GLU A 158 0.32 -0.71 16.88
N VAL A 159 -0.24 0.07 15.94
CA VAL A 159 -1.58 0.70 16.10
C VAL A 159 -2.69 -0.32 16.38
N PHE A 160 -2.60 -1.52 15.83
CA PHE A 160 -3.60 -2.57 16.01
C PHE A 160 -3.46 -3.34 17.32
N GLU A 161 -2.37 -3.14 18.07
CA GLU A 161 -2.13 -3.75 19.38
C GLU A 161 -2.67 -2.89 20.53
N LEU A 162 -3.19 -1.69 20.26
CA LEU A 162 -3.80 -0.85 21.30
C LEU A 162 -5.00 -1.59 21.95
N GLU A 163 -5.06 -1.57 23.28
CA GLU A 163 -6.16 -2.21 24.02
C GLU A 163 -7.51 -1.50 23.82
N GLN A 164 -7.45 -0.18 23.57
CA GLN A 164 -8.59 0.68 23.29
C GLN A 164 -8.14 1.86 22.43
N LEU A 165 -9.08 2.48 21.71
CA LEU A 165 -8.80 3.71 20.97
C LEU A 165 -8.40 4.85 21.92
N PRO A 166 -7.39 5.67 21.56
CA PRO A 166 -7.04 6.85 22.34
C PRO A 166 -8.10 7.96 22.18
N GLN A 167 -8.04 8.97 23.03
CA GLN A 167 -8.87 10.18 22.89
C GLN A 167 -8.37 11.07 21.76
N SER A 168 -7.06 11.08 21.52
CA SER A 168 -6.46 11.87 20.44
C SER A 168 -5.21 11.23 19.85
N ILE A 169 -4.92 11.54 18.60
CA ILE A 169 -3.71 11.10 17.91
C ILE A 169 -3.20 12.16 16.93
N ALA A 170 -1.88 12.35 16.88
CA ALA A 170 -1.23 13.07 15.79
C ALA A 170 -0.61 12.08 14.79
N VAL A 171 -0.74 12.35 13.50
CA VAL A 171 -0.25 11.47 12.43
C VAL A 171 0.79 12.20 11.60
N ILE A 172 1.97 11.62 11.42
CA ILE A 172 3.02 12.16 10.55
C ILE A 172 3.01 11.42 9.21
N GLY A 173 2.68 12.16 8.15
CA GLY A 173 2.58 11.65 6.79
C GLY A 173 1.20 11.85 6.17
N SER A 174 1.15 11.90 4.85
CA SER A 174 -0.07 12.05 4.05
C SER A 174 -0.19 10.97 2.96
N GLY A 175 0.56 9.88 3.10
CA GLY A 175 0.51 8.73 2.20
C GLY A 175 -0.65 7.78 2.52
N VAL A 176 -0.72 6.66 1.79
CA VAL A 176 -1.80 5.65 1.89
C VAL A 176 -2.10 5.24 3.34
N ILE A 177 -1.08 4.75 4.05
CA ILE A 177 -1.22 4.27 5.44
C ILE A 177 -1.69 5.40 6.36
N ALA A 178 -1.14 6.60 6.20
CA ALA A 178 -1.47 7.73 7.05
C ALA A 178 -2.93 8.15 6.88
N LEU A 179 -3.41 8.30 5.63
CA LEU A 179 -4.79 8.72 5.36
C LEU A 179 -5.81 7.65 5.78
N GLU A 180 -5.56 6.39 5.45
CA GLU A 180 -6.43 5.27 5.83
C GLU A 180 -6.62 5.20 7.35
N LEU A 181 -5.53 5.24 8.11
CA LEU A 181 -5.58 5.15 9.57
C LEU A 181 -6.15 6.44 10.19
N ALA A 182 -5.72 7.61 9.73
CA ALA A 182 -6.17 8.88 10.29
C ALA A 182 -7.68 9.07 10.13
N GLN A 183 -8.23 8.81 8.93
CA GLN A 183 -9.68 8.96 8.72
C GLN A 183 -10.47 7.94 9.52
N ALA A 184 -10.01 6.68 9.57
CA ALA A 184 -10.69 5.66 10.32
C ALA A 184 -10.72 5.99 11.83
N LEU A 185 -9.61 6.47 12.39
CA LEU A 185 -9.54 6.92 13.78
C LEU A 185 -10.44 8.15 14.04
N GLN A 186 -10.41 9.14 13.15
CA GLN A 186 -11.29 10.32 13.22
C GLN A 186 -12.78 9.93 13.26
N ARG A 187 -13.20 9.02 12.36
CA ARG A 187 -14.57 8.51 12.29
C ARG A 187 -14.98 7.71 13.52
N LEU A 188 -14.03 7.07 14.19
CA LEU A 188 -14.23 6.34 15.44
C LEU A 188 -14.17 7.25 16.69
N GLY A 189 -14.16 8.57 16.50
CA GLY A 189 -14.22 9.55 17.58
C GLY A 189 -12.88 9.92 18.19
N VAL A 190 -11.75 9.48 17.61
CA VAL A 190 -10.41 9.89 18.03
C VAL A 190 -10.09 11.26 17.43
N LYS A 191 -9.81 12.27 18.25
CA LYS A 191 -9.39 13.58 17.73
C LYS A 191 -8.07 13.44 16.97
N THR A 192 -8.10 13.61 15.65
CA THR A 192 -6.96 13.30 14.78
C THR A 192 -6.45 14.54 14.05
N THR A 193 -5.13 14.78 14.12
CA THR A 193 -4.44 15.85 13.36
C THR A 193 -3.32 15.25 12.52
N ILE A 194 -3.32 15.51 11.21
CA ILE A 194 -2.27 15.06 10.29
C ILE A 194 -1.26 16.18 10.06
N PHE A 195 0.04 15.86 10.13
CA PHE A 195 1.14 16.72 9.69
C PHE A 195 1.72 16.18 8.39
N ALA A 196 1.67 17.00 7.34
CA ALA A 196 2.10 16.63 6.01
C ALA A 196 3.21 17.55 5.51
N ARG A 197 4.34 16.97 5.07
CA ARG A 197 5.48 17.73 4.52
C ARG A 197 5.18 18.54 3.24
N SER A 198 4.04 18.25 2.59
CA SER A 198 3.66 18.81 1.29
C SER A 198 2.14 18.74 1.16
N ARG A 199 1.59 19.38 0.12
CA ARG A 199 0.17 19.28 -0.24
C ARG A 199 -0.27 17.98 -0.91
N LYS A 200 0.66 17.06 -1.19
CA LYS A 200 0.31 15.76 -1.77
C LYS A 200 -0.43 14.89 -0.75
N VAL A 201 -1.59 14.36 -1.13
CA VAL A 201 -2.36 13.38 -0.34
C VAL A 201 -2.54 12.07 -1.11
N GLY A 202 -2.29 10.94 -0.48
CA GLY A 202 -2.49 9.62 -1.09
C GLY A 202 -1.59 9.39 -2.30
N THR A 203 -2.13 8.68 -3.30
CA THR A 203 -1.37 8.22 -4.48
C THR A 203 -1.54 9.10 -5.70
N LEU A 204 -2.69 9.78 -5.85
CA LEU A 204 -3.08 10.55 -7.03
C LEU A 204 -1.97 11.48 -7.53
N THR A 205 -1.90 11.68 -8.85
CA THR A 205 -0.89 12.55 -9.47
C THR A 205 -1.48 13.61 -10.37
N SER A 206 -2.76 13.46 -10.76
CA SER A 206 -3.53 14.53 -11.39
C SER A 206 -3.64 15.74 -10.45
N PRO A 207 -3.25 16.95 -10.89
CA PRO A 207 -3.41 18.17 -10.09
C PRO A 207 -4.88 18.45 -9.72
N ILE A 208 -5.81 18.11 -10.60
CA ILE A 208 -7.26 18.32 -10.38
C ILE A 208 -7.75 17.41 -9.26
N LEU A 209 -7.45 16.11 -9.37
CA LEU A 209 -7.87 15.15 -8.35
C LEU A 209 -7.13 15.34 -7.02
N GLN A 210 -5.85 15.73 -7.05
CA GLN A 210 -5.08 16.09 -5.84
C GLN A 210 -5.72 17.24 -5.08
N LYS A 211 -6.09 18.33 -5.78
CA LYS A 211 -6.75 19.47 -5.13
C LYS A 211 -8.10 19.08 -4.54
N MET A 212 -8.90 18.34 -5.30
CA MET A 212 -10.21 17.85 -4.84
C MET A 212 -10.07 16.93 -3.62
N ALA A 213 -9.07 16.05 -3.61
CA ALA A 213 -8.79 15.16 -2.48
C ALA A 213 -8.40 15.95 -1.22
N GLN A 214 -7.55 16.98 -1.35
CA GLN A 214 -7.21 17.87 -0.22
C GLN A 214 -8.47 18.52 0.36
N GLU A 215 -9.31 19.12 -0.50
CA GLU A 215 -10.54 19.80 -0.08
C GLU A 215 -11.54 18.86 0.59
N LEU A 216 -11.74 17.65 0.06
CA LEU A 216 -12.69 16.68 0.62
C LEU A 216 -12.20 16.09 1.94
N LEU A 217 -10.92 15.72 2.05
CA LEU A 217 -10.37 15.16 3.29
C LEU A 217 -10.32 16.20 4.41
N SER A 218 -10.00 17.46 4.10
CA SER A 218 -9.96 18.55 5.08
C SER A 218 -11.33 18.96 5.62
N GLN A 219 -12.44 18.48 5.04
CA GLN A 219 -13.78 18.66 5.62
C GLN A 219 -14.02 17.78 6.84
N GLU A 220 -13.27 16.69 6.98
CA GLU A 220 -13.45 15.69 8.04
C GLU A 220 -12.27 15.63 9.01
N ILE A 221 -11.04 15.81 8.51
CA ILE A 221 -9.81 15.64 9.28
C ILE A 221 -9.02 16.95 9.27
N GLU A 222 -8.43 17.31 10.40
CA GLU A 222 -7.48 18.41 10.45
C GLU A 222 -6.16 17.99 9.79
N ILE A 223 -5.79 18.65 8.69
CA ILE A 223 -4.54 18.39 7.97
C ILE A 223 -3.72 19.68 7.92
N LYS A 224 -2.54 19.64 8.55
CA LYS A 224 -1.52 20.67 8.54
C LYS A 224 -0.60 20.43 7.35
N PHE A 225 -0.92 21.07 6.23
CA PHE A 225 -0.13 20.97 4.99
C PHE A 225 1.13 21.81 5.08
N GLU A 226 2.24 21.27 4.57
CA GLU A 226 3.55 21.95 4.55
C GLU A 226 4.07 22.27 5.96
N VAL A 227 3.58 21.53 6.96
CA VAL A 227 3.95 21.65 8.36
C VAL A 227 4.44 20.30 8.86
N LEU A 228 5.60 20.31 9.53
CA LEU A 228 6.13 19.19 10.29
C LEU A 228 6.46 19.64 11.70
N PRO A 229 6.37 18.75 12.70
CA PRO A 229 6.84 19.07 14.05
C PRO A 229 8.32 19.46 14.06
N ASN A 230 8.62 20.54 14.76
CA ASN A 230 9.99 20.92 15.09
C ASN A 230 10.53 20.09 16.27
N GLN A 231 9.65 19.79 17.22
CA GLN A 231 9.98 19.03 18.42
C GLN A 231 8.79 18.17 18.84
N VAL A 232 9.10 16.96 19.31
CA VAL A 232 8.14 16.08 19.98
C VAL A 232 8.76 15.66 21.31
N GLN A 233 7.97 15.69 22.38
CA GLN A 233 8.44 15.34 23.72
C GLN A 233 7.36 14.68 24.55
N ASN A 234 7.79 13.84 25.49
CA ASN A 234 6.87 13.27 26.46
C ASN A 234 6.43 14.35 27.46
N SER A 235 5.13 14.38 27.77
CA SER A 235 4.56 15.23 28.81
C SER A 235 3.69 14.41 29.78
N LYS A 236 3.26 15.06 30.87
CA LYS A 236 2.32 14.46 31.84
C LYS A 236 0.98 14.11 31.20
N ASP A 237 0.57 14.89 30.20
CA ASP A 237 -0.75 14.82 29.58
C ASP A 237 -0.74 14.07 28.22
N GLY A 238 0.43 13.60 27.76
CA GLY A 238 0.55 12.87 26.49
C GLY A 238 1.88 13.07 25.79
N VAL A 239 1.83 13.24 24.47
CA VAL A 239 2.89 13.68 23.58
C VAL A 239 2.65 15.15 23.28
N GLN A 240 3.62 16.01 23.63
CA GLN A 240 3.60 17.41 23.25
C GLN A 240 4.34 17.59 21.92
N ILE A 241 3.69 18.24 20.97
CA ILE A 241 4.17 18.50 19.62
C ILE A 241 4.26 20.01 19.45
N ILE A 242 5.45 20.50 19.11
CA ILE A 242 5.73 21.90 18.83
C ILE A 242 5.96 22.04 17.33
N TYR A 243 5.23 22.94 16.68
CA TYR A 243 5.34 23.17 15.24
C TYR A 243 5.15 24.64 14.90
N GLN A 244 5.65 25.04 13.73
CA GLN A 244 5.48 26.37 13.18
C GLN A 244 4.43 26.35 12.07
N GLU A 245 3.46 27.25 12.14
CA GLU A 245 2.44 27.46 11.11
C GLU A 245 2.16 28.97 11.00
N ASP A 246 2.17 29.50 9.77
CA ASP A 246 2.02 30.94 9.48
C ASP A 246 2.99 31.86 10.27
N GLY A 247 4.20 31.36 10.54
CA GLY A 247 5.23 32.09 11.29
C GLY A 247 4.98 32.19 12.79
N GLN A 248 4.02 31.44 13.33
CA GLN A 248 3.72 31.35 14.76
C GLN A 248 4.02 29.95 15.29
N GLU A 249 4.50 29.88 16.53
CA GLU A 249 4.66 28.62 17.25
C GLU A 249 3.31 28.14 17.79
N HIS A 250 3.00 26.87 17.54
CA HIS A 250 1.82 26.21 18.05
C HIS A 250 2.20 24.98 18.86
N HIS A 251 1.35 24.64 19.82
CA HIS A 251 1.49 23.45 20.64
C HIS A 251 0.25 22.57 20.49
N LEU A 252 0.47 21.27 20.29
CA LEU A 252 -0.57 20.24 20.32
C LEU A 252 -0.17 19.19 21.35
N VAL A 253 -1.10 18.81 22.23
CA VAL A 253 -0.94 17.67 23.12
C VAL A 253 -1.89 16.56 22.67
N THR A 254 -1.36 15.35 22.57
CA THR A 254 -2.13 14.19 22.12
C THR A 254 -1.71 12.91 22.83
N ASP A 255 -2.54 11.86 22.86
CA ASP A 255 -2.20 10.63 23.58
C ASP A 255 -1.05 9.87 22.89
N TYR A 256 -1.08 9.83 21.55
CA TYR A 256 -0.13 9.09 20.72
C TYR A 256 0.34 9.89 19.50
N LEU A 257 1.55 9.58 19.04
CA LEU A 257 2.10 9.99 17.76
C LEU A 257 2.18 8.78 16.83
N LEU A 258 1.39 8.76 15.76
CA LEU A 258 1.46 7.76 14.70
C LEU A 258 2.40 8.22 13.58
N VAL A 259 3.52 7.52 13.38
CA VAL A 259 4.42 7.78 12.25
C VAL A 259 4.09 6.85 11.09
N ALA A 260 3.69 7.45 9.96
CA ALA A 260 3.30 6.76 8.73
C ALA A 260 3.92 7.44 7.49
N THR A 261 5.22 7.76 7.57
CA THR A 261 5.97 8.49 6.53
C THR A 261 6.53 7.60 5.42
N GLY A 262 6.37 6.28 5.54
CA GLY A 262 6.85 5.29 4.59
C GLY A 262 7.42 4.07 5.29
N ARG A 263 7.89 3.12 4.48
CA ARG A 263 8.54 1.89 4.96
C ARG A 263 9.93 1.81 4.33
N ARG A 264 10.88 1.22 5.05
CA ARG A 264 12.24 0.96 4.58
C ARG A 264 12.43 -0.54 4.40
N THR A 265 13.20 -0.93 3.40
CA THR A 265 13.58 -2.32 3.17
C THR A 265 14.33 -2.93 4.37
N LEU A 266 14.19 -4.24 4.56
CA LEU A 266 14.97 -5.03 5.52
C LEU A 266 16.21 -5.70 4.90
N LEU A 267 16.61 -5.32 3.68
CA LEU A 267 17.85 -5.83 3.05
C LEU A 267 19.12 -5.46 3.85
N ASP A 268 19.08 -4.39 4.66
CA ASP A 268 20.17 -3.98 5.55
C ASP A 268 20.51 -5.07 6.60
N THR A 269 19.55 -5.95 6.90
CA THR A 269 19.75 -7.06 7.83
C THR A 269 20.60 -8.21 7.27
N LEU A 270 20.82 -8.26 5.95
CA LEU A 270 21.40 -9.41 5.26
C LEU A 270 22.91 -9.33 5.06
N LYS A 271 23.56 -8.21 5.40
CA LYS A 271 25.01 -7.96 5.18
C LYS A 271 25.44 -8.22 3.72
N LEU A 272 24.73 -7.63 2.75
CA LEU A 272 25.01 -7.82 1.33
C LEU A 272 26.43 -7.36 0.93
N GLU A 273 27.05 -6.48 1.71
CA GLU A 273 28.43 -6.04 1.56
C GLU A 273 29.46 -7.18 1.59
N ASN A 274 29.13 -8.32 2.22
CA ASN A 274 29.97 -9.52 2.22
C ASN A 274 30.00 -10.22 0.84
N ILE A 275 29.03 -9.95 -0.04
CA ILE A 275 29.03 -10.42 -1.42
C ILE A 275 29.83 -9.46 -2.29
N ASN A 276 29.56 -8.17 -2.15
CA ASN A 276 30.23 -7.08 -2.83
C ASN A 276 30.07 -5.82 -1.98
N THR A 277 31.19 -5.15 -1.63
CA THR A 277 31.19 -3.98 -0.73
C THR A 277 30.31 -2.83 -1.22
N GLN A 278 30.06 -2.72 -2.53
CA GLN A 278 29.14 -1.73 -3.11
C GLN A 278 27.68 -1.95 -2.69
N PHE A 279 27.31 -3.17 -2.29
CA PHE A 279 25.95 -3.51 -1.87
C PHE A 279 25.58 -2.98 -0.47
N ALA A 280 26.51 -2.32 0.23
CA ALA A 280 26.20 -1.54 1.44
C ALA A 280 25.27 -0.35 1.15
N ASP A 281 25.30 0.19 -0.07
CA ASP A 281 24.39 1.25 -0.50
C ASP A 281 23.12 0.66 -1.12
N LEU A 282 22.15 0.34 -0.26
CA LEU A 282 20.88 -0.27 -0.67
C LEU A 282 20.06 0.60 -1.63
N LYS A 283 20.28 1.92 -1.66
CA LYS A 283 19.56 2.82 -2.57
C LYS A 283 20.02 2.64 -4.01
N ASN A 284 21.28 2.28 -4.21
CA ASN A 284 21.92 2.10 -5.52
C ASN A 284 22.19 0.61 -5.81
N LEU A 285 21.47 -0.29 -5.12
CA LEU A 285 21.62 -1.72 -5.32
C LEU A 285 21.26 -2.09 -6.76
N PRO A 286 22.13 -2.77 -7.53
CA PRO A 286 21.94 -3.02 -8.96
C PRO A 286 20.96 -4.18 -9.20
N VAL A 287 19.69 -3.98 -8.84
CA VAL A 287 18.62 -4.95 -9.10
C VAL A 287 18.05 -4.71 -10.49
N HIS A 288 18.06 -5.74 -11.33
CA HIS A 288 17.51 -5.63 -12.67
C HIS A 288 15.98 -5.49 -12.61
N PRO A 289 15.37 -4.45 -13.23
CA PRO A 289 13.96 -4.14 -13.04
C PRO A 289 13.00 -5.24 -13.52
N GLU A 290 13.33 -5.92 -14.63
CA GLU A 290 12.47 -6.96 -15.22
C GLU A 290 12.75 -8.38 -14.74
N THR A 291 14.00 -8.74 -14.41
CA THR A 291 14.34 -10.11 -13.96
C THR A 291 14.39 -10.22 -12.44
N LYS A 292 14.49 -9.08 -11.74
CA LYS A 292 14.69 -8.93 -10.30
C LYS A 292 16.02 -9.48 -9.79
N GLN A 293 16.95 -9.77 -10.69
CA GLN A 293 18.28 -10.29 -10.36
C GLN A 293 19.17 -9.19 -9.76
N LEU A 294 19.93 -9.52 -8.72
CA LEU A 294 20.95 -8.66 -8.13
C LEU A 294 22.27 -8.80 -8.90
N ALA A 295 22.59 -7.78 -9.70
CA ALA A 295 23.74 -7.76 -10.61
C ALA A 295 23.82 -9.06 -11.43
N GLN A 296 24.99 -9.72 -11.43
CA GLN A 296 25.21 -11.02 -12.06
C GLN A 296 25.05 -12.23 -11.12
N TYR A 297 24.70 -12.00 -9.84
CA TYR A 297 24.62 -13.08 -8.86
C TYR A 297 23.32 -13.87 -9.02
N PRO A 298 23.28 -15.16 -8.65
CA PRO A 298 22.07 -15.97 -8.66
C PRO A 298 21.15 -15.61 -7.47
N ILE A 299 20.92 -14.32 -7.26
CA ILE A 299 20.17 -13.75 -6.14
C ILE A 299 19.08 -12.87 -6.73
N PHE A 300 17.83 -13.11 -6.35
CA PHE A 300 16.67 -12.39 -6.86
C PHE A 300 15.94 -11.70 -5.71
N ILE A 301 15.49 -10.45 -5.89
CA ILE A 301 14.84 -9.67 -4.83
C ILE A 301 13.37 -9.44 -5.17
N ALA A 302 12.45 -9.81 -4.27
CA ALA A 302 11.02 -9.78 -4.54
C ALA A 302 10.22 -9.08 -3.43
N GLY A 303 9.11 -8.46 -3.83
CA GLY A 303 8.21 -7.72 -2.97
C GLY A 303 8.88 -6.50 -2.34
N ASP A 304 8.36 -6.08 -1.18
CA ASP A 304 8.80 -4.89 -0.45
C ASP A 304 10.30 -4.82 -0.10
N ALA A 305 11.05 -5.91 -0.27
CA ALA A 305 12.51 -5.89 -0.12
C ALA A 305 13.17 -4.94 -1.13
N HIS A 306 12.65 -4.84 -2.35
CA HIS A 306 13.08 -3.88 -3.35
C HIS A 306 11.95 -3.67 -4.38
N SER A 307 11.03 -2.77 -4.07
CA SER A 307 9.86 -2.50 -4.91
C SER A 307 9.56 -1.02 -5.00
N ASP A 308 9.23 -0.58 -6.22
CA ASP A 308 8.61 0.72 -6.49
C ASP A 308 7.10 0.70 -6.20
N THR A 309 6.52 -0.49 -6.01
CA THR A 309 5.10 -0.76 -5.82
C THR A 309 4.88 -1.78 -4.68
N PRO A 310 5.05 -1.37 -3.40
CA PRO A 310 4.93 -2.27 -2.23
C PRO A 310 3.47 -2.69 -1.99
N ILE A 311 2.94 -3.53 -2.87
CA ILE A 311 1.55 -3.98 -2.92
C ILE A 311 1.54 -5.51 -2.91
N GLN A 312 0.59 -6.07 -2.16
CA GLN A 312 0.54 -7.50 -1.85
C GLN A 312 0.52 -8.41 -3.10
N HIS A 313 -0.27 -8.07 -4.12
CA HIS A 313 -0.41 -8.92 -5.31
C HIS A 313 0.85 -8.89 -6.19
N GLU A 314 1.53 -7.74 -6.30
CA GLU A 314 2.83 -7.61 -6.96
C GLU A 314 3.89 -8.47 -6.25
N ALA A 315 3.98 -8.35 -4.92
CA ALA A 315 4.91 -9.15 -4.13
C ALA A 315 4.69 -10.67 -4.31
N ALA A 316 3.43 -11.12 -4.33
CA ALA A 316 3.10 -12.52 -4.57
C ALA A 316 3.51 -12.98 -5.98
N HIS A 317 3.26 -12.15 -6.99
CA HIS A 317 3.59 -12.44 -8.39
C HIS A 317 5.10 -12.48 -8.63
N GLU A 318 5.84 -11.50 -8.11
CA GLU A 318 7.30 -11.45 -8.18
C GLU A 318 7.94 -12.65 -7.49
N GLY A 319 7.53 -12.95 -6.25
CA GLY A 319 8.06 -14.07 -5.48
C GLY A 319 7.83 -15.41 -6.18
N ARG A 320 6.61 -15.64 -6.70
CA ARG A 320 6.29 -16.82 -7.50
C ARG A 320 7.14 -16.90 -8.76
N SER A 321 7.25 -15.81 -9.51
CA SER A 321 7.92 -15.79 -10.82
C SER A 321 9.44 -15.95 -10.72
N ALA A 322 10.05 -15.43 -9.65
CA ALA A 322 11.49 -15.53 -9.41
C ALA A 322 11.99 -16.98 -9.29
N VAL A 323 11.13 -17.92 -8.85
CA VAL A 323 11.47 -19.35 -8.72
C VAL A 323 11.96 -19.95 -10.03
N LEU A 324 11.32 -19.62 -11.16
CA LEU A 324 11.72 -20.16 -12.47
C LEU A 324 13.13 -19.69 -12.86
N ASN A 325 13.48 -18.45 -12.52
CA ASN A 325 14.83 -17.92 -12.77
C ASN A 325 15.86 -18.56 -11.82
N CYS A 326 15.52 -18.75 -10.54
CA CYS A 326 16.37 -19.44 -9.56
C CYS A 326 16.74 -20.87 -9.98
N LEU A 327 15.80 -21.60 -10.57
CA LEU A 327 16.01 -22.99 -10.98
C LEU A 327 16.63 -23.12 -12.38
N ASN A 328 16.66 -22.05 -13.19
CA ASN A 328 17.21 -22.04 -14.54
C ASN A 328 18.14 -20.85 -14.78
N LEU A 329 19.31 -20.87 -14.13
CA LEU A 329 20.30 -19.79 -14.18
C LEU A 329 20.94 -19.61 -15.58
N GLU A 330 20.87 -20.60 -16.46
CA GLU A 330 21.35 -20.49 -17.84
C GLU A 330 20.44 -19.62 -18.71
N LYS A 331 19.17 -19.47 -18.31
CA LYS A 331 18.17 -18.68 -19.04
C LYS A 331 17.26 -17.93 -18.08
N ILE A 332 17.75 -16.77 -17.65
CA ILE A 332 16.98 -15.83 -16.84
C ILE A 332 15.96 -15.12 -17.73
N ASN A 333 14.68 -15.26 -17.38
CA ASN A 333 13.56 -14.66 -18.11
C ASN A 333 13.08 -13.38 -17.42
N LYS A 334 12.52 -12.48 -18.22
CA LYS A 334 11.78 -11.32 -17.69
C LYS A 334 10.54 -11.81 -16.93
N ILE A 335 10.33 -11.28 -15.74
CA ILE A 335 9.07 -11.42 -15.01
C ILE A 335 8.08 -10.47 -15.67
N LYS A 336 6.95 -11.01 -16.13
CA LYS A 336 5.89 -10.21 -16.75
C LYS A 336 5.33 -9.24 -15.72
N ASN A 337 5.45 -7.93 -15.93
CA ASN A 337 4.83 -6.96 -15.04
C ASN A 337 3.30 -7.07 -15.11
N LEU A 338 2.64 -6.93 -13.97
CA LEU A 338 1.20 -6.73 -13.93
C LEU A 338 0.88 -5.29 -14.36
N ILE A 339 -0.38 -5.03 -14.74
CA ILE A 339 -0.82 -3.65 -14.93
C ILE A 339 -0.82 -2.98 -13.56
N PRO A 340 -0.13 -1.82 -13.41
CA PRO A 340 -0.08 -1.12 -12.13
C PRO A 340 -1.49 -0.83 -11.61
N LEU A 341 -1.75 -1.22 -10.37
CA LEU A 341 -3.03 -0.99 -9.69
C LEU A 341 -2.77 -0.64 -8.23
N GLY A 342 -3.07 0.60 -7.86
CA GLY A 342 -2.97 1.10 -6.49
C GLY A 342 -4.32 1.64 -6.01
N ILE A 343 -4.70 1.29 -4.79
CA ILE A 343 -5.98 1.68 -4.18
C ILE A 343 -5.72 2.19 -2.76
N VAL A 344 -6.36 3.29 -2.40
CA VAL A 344 -6.37 3.89 -1.07
C VAL A 344 -7.79 3.83 -0.54
N PHE A 345 -7.97 3.12 0.58
CA PHE A 345 -9.29 2.80 1.16
C PHE A 345 -9.78 3.87 2.15
N CYS A 346 -9.35 5.13 1.99
CA CYS A 346 -10.07 6.25 2.61
C CYS A 346 -11.41 6.48 1.88
N GLU A 347 -12.25 7.38 2.36
CA GLU A 347 -13.50 7.78 1.70
C GLU A 347 -13.48 9.31 1.48
N PRO A 348 -13.51 9.81 0.23
CA PRO A 348 -13.59 9.05 -1.02
C PRO A 348 -12.37 8.16 -1.23
N GLU A 349 -12.58 6.98 -1.81
CA GLU A 349 -11.47 6.11 -2.19
C GLU A 349 -10.66 6.75 -3.32
N MET A 350 -9.36 6.46 -3.33
CA MET A 350 -8.47 6.86 -4.41
C MET A 350 -7.96 5.63 -5.13
N ALA A 351 -7.84 5.70 -6.45
CA ALA A 351 -7.16 4.65 -7.20
C ALA A 351 -6.33 5.22 -8.35
N ILE A 352 -5.24 4.53 -8.66
CA ILE A 352 -4.45 4.71 -9.88
C ILE A 352 -4.40 3.36 -10.59
N VAL A 353 -4.66 3.39 -11.90
CA VAL A 353 -4.62 2.21 -12.76
C VAL A 353 -3.76 2.52 -13.98
N GLY A 354 -2.89 1.60 -14.38
CA GLY A 354 -2.00 1.79 -15.53
C GLY A 354 -1.02 2.93 -15.32
N GLN A 355 -0.81 3.75 -16.35
CA GLN A 355 0.07 4.92 -16.27
C GLN A 355 -0.66 6.11 -15.60
N SER A 356 -0.06 6.65 -14.54
CA SER A 356 -0.53 7.86 -13.87
C SER A 356 -0.35 9.11 -14.73
N PHE A 357 -1.09 10.19 -14.42
CA PHE A 357 -0.94 11.48 -15.10
C PHE A 357 0.51 11.96 -15.13
N LYS A 358 1.20 11.89 -13.98
CA LYS A 358 2.61 12.29 -13.87
C LYS A 358 3.53 11.44 -14.73
N GLN A 359 3.30 10.13 -14.83
CA GLN A 359 4.11 9.26 -15.68
C GLN A 359 3.94 9.62 -17.16
N LEU A 360 2.70 9.88 -17.60
CA LEU A 360 2.39 10.30 -18.96
C LEU A 360 3.06 11.63 -19.32
N GLU A 361 2.89 12.64 -18.46
CA GLU A 361 3.48 13.98 -18.64
C GLU A 361 5.02 13.91 -18.66
N SER A 362 5.63 13.25 -17.67
CA SER A 362 7.10 13.15 -17.58
C SER A 362 7.70 12.33 -18.72
N GLY A 363 6.98 11.31 -19.19
CA GLY A 363 7.35 10.50 -20.33
C GLY A 363 7.07 11.17 -21.68
N LYS A 364 6.41 12.34 -21.70
CA LYS A 364 5.94 13.02 -22.92
C LYS A 364 5.13 12.10 -23.84
N ILE A 365 4.35 11.20 -23.23
CA ILE A 365 3.48 10.27 -23.96
C ILE A 365 2.27 11.08 -24.43
N PRO A 366 1.84 10.98 -25.71
CA PRO A 366 0.72 11.78 -26.19
C PRO A 366 -0.62 11.18 -25.76
N PHE A 367 -1.40 11.94 -25.00
CA PHE A 367 -2.70 11.50 -24.48
C PHE A 367 -3.72 12.64 -24.40
N VAL A 368 -5.00 12.28 -24.31
CA VAL A 368 -6.09 13.16 -23.89
C VAL A 368 -6.68 12.68 -22.57
N THR A 369 -7.30 13.59 -21.82
CA THR A 369 -7.94 13.27 -20.53
C THR A 369 -9.46 13.25 -20.65
N GLY A 370 -10.04 12.05 -20.59
CA GLY A 370 -11.46 11.89 -20.32
C GLY A 370 -11.76 12.22 -18.86
N TYR A 371 -12.80 13.01 -18.59
CA TYR A 371 -13.12 13.49 -17.26
C TYR A 371 -14.62 13.33 -16.97
N VAL A 372 -14.94 12.96 -15.73
CA VAL A 372 -16.30 13.02 -15.20
C VAL A 372 -16.27 13.41 -13.72
N SER A 373 -17.19 14.28 -13.32
CA SER A 373 -17.46 14.60 -11.92
C SER A 373 -18.61 13.75 -11.38
N TYR A 374 -18.43 13.16 -10.20
CA TYR A 374 -19.44 12.38 -9.50
C TYR A 374 -20.41 13.25 -8.67
N ALA A 375 -20.17 14.56 -8.57
CA ALA A 375 -21.02 15.49 -7.81
C ALA A 375 -22.49 15.55 -8.28
N ARG A 376 -22.75 15.26 -9.56
CA ARG A 376 -24.09 15.21 -10.17
C ARG A 376 -24.37 13.88 -10.88
N GLN A 377 -23.60 12.84 -10.58
CA GLN A 377 -23.79 11.52 -11.19
C GLN A 377 -24.97 10.82 -10.50
N GLY A 378 -25.91 10.28 -11.28
CA GLY A 378 -27.21 9.84 -10.77
C GLY A 378 -27.13 8.78 -9.67
N ARG A 379 -26.30 7.75 -9.83
CA ARG A 379 -26.11 6.72 -8.80
C ARG A 379 -25.43 7.29 -7.55
N ALA A 380 -24.43 8.15 -7.70
CA ALA A 380 -23.74 8.79 -6.58
C ALA A 380 -24.69 9.69 -5.77
N GLN A 381 -25.63 10.38 -6.43
CA GLN A 381 -26.69 11.15 -5.78
C GLN A 381 -27.66 10.25 -5.02
N VAL A 382 -28.08 9.12 -5.61
CA VAL A 382 -28.95 8.14 -4.93
C VAL A 382 -28.28 7.58 -3.66
N LEU A 383 -26.96 7.42 -3.67
CA LEU A 383 -26.19 6.96 -2.51
C LEU A 383 -25.92 8.06 -1.48
N GLY A 384 -26.18 9.34 -1.80
CA GLY A 384 -25.75 10.46 -0.96
C GLY A 384 -24.22 10.62 -0.87
N LYS A 385 -23.48 10.00 -1.80
CA LYS A 385 -22.02 10.01 -1.90
C LYS A 385 -21.56 10.68 -3.20
N ASN A 386 -22.20 11.80 -3.53
CA ASN A 386 -21.98 12.55 -4.76
C ASN A 386 -20.84 13.56 -4.60
N TYR A 387 -19.62 13.05 -4.65
CA TYR A 387 -18.37 13.83 -4.63
C TYR A 387 -17.33 13.12 -5.49
N GLY A 388 -16.22 13.80 -5.74
CA GLY A 388 -15.11 13.17 -6.46
C GLY A 388 -15.24 13.22 -7.98
N ALA A 389 -14.28 12.60 -8.65
CA ALA A 389 -14.15 12.56 -10.10
C ALA A 389 -13.32 11.35 -10.57
N LEU A 390 -13.45 11.04 -11.85
CA LEU A 390 -12.62 10.06 -12.56
C LEU A 390 -11.95 10.77 -13.74
N GLU A 391 -10.64 10.55 -13.87
CA GLU A 391 -9.87 10.85 -15.07
C GLU A 391 -9.42 9.55 -15.74
N ILE A 392 -9.59 9.47 -17.05
CA ILE A 392 -9.07 8.38 -17.89
C ILE A 392 -8.17 8.95 -18.96
N TYR A 393 -7.00 8.35 -19.13
CA TYR A 393 -5.97 8.81 -20.06
C TYR A 393 -5.96 7.92 -21.29
N VAL A 394 -6.11 8.53 -22.46
CA VAL A 394 -6.27 7.82 -23.72
C VAL A 394 -5.22 8.29 -24.70
N HIS A 395 -4.47 7.36 -25.30
CA HIS A 395 -3.47 7.68 -26.30
C HIS A 395 -4.10 8.38 -27.52
N THR A 396 -3.48 9.45 -28.02
CA THR A 396 -4.05 10.25 -29.12
C THR A 396 -4.20 9.46 -30.42
N GLU A 397 -3.16 8.72 -30.81
CA GLU A 397 -3.15 7.97 -32.08
C GLU A 397 -3.83 6.60 -31.99
N SER A 398 -3.37 5.74 -31.06
CA SER A 398 -3.88 4.37 -30.95
C SER A 398 -5.26 4.26 -30.30
N ARG A 399 -5.75 5.34 -29.68
CA ARG A 399 -7.04 5.40 -28.98
C ARG A 399 -7.18 4.38 -27.84
N ARG A 400 -6.06 3.79 -27.39
CA ARG A 400 -5.98 2.85 -26.27
C ARG A 400 -6.03 3.57 -24.93
N ILE A 401 -6.61 2.90 -23.93
CA ILE A 401 -6.56 3.38 -22.54
C ILE A 401 -5.15 3.14 -21.99
N LEU A 402 -4.50 4.21 -21.54
CA LEU A 402 -3.14 4.15 -20.96
C LEU A 402 -3.16 4.03 -19.44
N GLY A 403 -4.17 4.63 -18.82
CA GLY A 403 -4.33 4.64 -17.38
C GLY A 403 -5.53 5.44 -16.93
N ALA A 404 -5.76 5.49 -15.62
CA ALA A 404 -6.83 6.24 -15.00
C ALA A 404 -6.47 6.62 -13.56
N GLU A 405 -7.04 7.71 -13.09
CA GLU A 405 -7.01 8.12 -11.70
C GLU A 405 -8.44 8.38 -11.20
N LEU A 406 -8.76 7.86 -10.02
CA LEU A 406 -10.10 7.86 -9.46
C LEU A 406 -10.07 8.49 -8.07
N LEU A 407 -11.03 9.36 -7.78
CA LEU A 407 -11.38 9.83 -6.45
C LEU A 407 -12.89 9.74 -6.32
N MET A 408 -13.43 8.67 -5.75
CA MET A 408 -14.89 8.46 -5.66
C MET A 408 -15.23 7.39 -4.63
N THR A 409 -16.50 7.28 -4.26
CA THR A 409 -16.94 6.14 -3.44
C THR A 409 -16.84 4.84 -4.24
N SER A 410 -16.39 3.75 -3.61
CA SER A 410 -16.18 2.45 -4.24
C SER A 410 -15.33 2.52 -5.53
N ALA A 411 -14.19 3.22 -5.45
CA ALA A 411 -13.26 3.33 -6.56
C ALA A 411 -12.56 1.99 -6.83
N GLU A 412 -12.40 1.13 -5.82
CA GLU A 412 -11.75 -0.17 -5.90
C GLU A 412 -12.38 -1.08 -6.97
N HIS A 413 -13.71 -1.07 -7.08
CA HIS A 413 -14.43 -1.88 -8.08
C HIS A 413 -14.15 -1.39 -9.51
N LEU A 414 -14.30 -0.09 -9.76
CA LEU A 414 -14.09 0.48 -11.08
C LEU A 414 -12.61 0.44 -11.49
N ALA A 415 -11.71 0.64 -10.54
CA ALA A 415 -10.26 0.52 -10.76
C ALA A 415 -9.88 -0.91 -11.17
N HIS A 416 -10.48 -1.93 -10.55
CA HIS A 416 -10.26 -3.32 -10.94
C HIS A 416 -10.72 -3.61 -12.37
N LEU A 417 -11.92 -3.13 -12.74
CA LEU A 417 -12.43 -3.27 -14.11
C LEU A 417 -11.55 -2.56 -15.14
N LEU A 418 -11.10 -1.33 -14.83
CA LEU A 418 -10.18 -0.58 -15.70
C LEU A 418 -8.83 -1.27 -15.85
N CYS A 419 -8.33 -1.93 -14.79
CA CYS A 419 -7.08 -2.67 -14.84
C CYS A 419 -7.14 -3.80 -15.88
N TRP A 420 -8.26 -4.55 -15.90
CA TRP A 420 -8.50 -5.57 -16.91
C TRP A 420 -8.69 -4.98 -18.32
N MET A 421 -9.43 -3.89 -18.46
CA MET A 421 -9.60 -3.23 -19.76
C MET A 421 -8.26 -2.80 -20.37
N ILE A 422 -7.34 -2.30 -19.53
CA ILE A 422 -5.98 -1.94 -19.94
C ILE A 422 -5.15 -3.18 -20.26
N SER A 423 -5.26 -4.26 -19.47
CA SER A 423 -4.51 -5.49 -19.74
C SER A 423 -4.91 -6.17 -21.06
N GLU A 424 -6.14 -5.95 -21.51
CA GLU A 424 -6.69 -6.44 -22.78
C GLU A 424 -6.46 -5.46 -23.95
N ASP A 425 -5.66 -4.40 -23.77
CA ASP A 425 -5.32 -3.42 -24.82
C ASP A 425 -6.56 -2.76 -25.50
N CYS A 426 -7.65 -2.57 -24.74
CA CYS A 426 -8.90 -2.03 -25.29
C CYS A 426 -8.76 -0.58 -25.76
N THR A 427 -9.37 -0.27 -26.90
CA THR A 427 -9.57 1.12 -27.37
C THR A 427 -10.82 1.75 -26.75
N LEU A 428 -10.83 3.07 -26.65
CA LEU A 428 -11.98 3.81 -26.11
C LEU A 428 -13.28 3.55 -26.89
N ASP A 429 -13.20 3.31 -28.21
CA ASP A 429 -14.37 3.11 -29.06
C ASP A 429 -14.95 1.71 -28.84
N GLN A 430 -14.10 0.69 -28.75
CA GLN A 430 -14.51 -0.66 -28.36
C GLN A 430 -15.20 -0.68 -27.00
N LEU A 431 -14.73 0.13 -26.04
CA LEU A 431 -15.36 0.25 -24.73
C LEU A 431 -16.70 0.98 -24.79
N LEU A 432 -16.85 2.00 -25.62
CA LEU A 432 -18.11 2.73 -25.81
C LEU A 432 -19.21 1.91 -26.50
N GLU A 433 -18.85 0.83 -27.19
CA GLU A 433 -19.77 -0.16 -27.75
C GLU A 433 -20.23 -1.21 -26.73
N LYS A 434 -19.64 -1.25 -25.53
CA LYS A 434 -20.06 -2.17 -24.46
C LYS A 434 -21.27 -1.61 -23.69
N PRO A 435 -22.10 -2.49 -23.11
CA PRO A 435 -23.21 -2.04 -22.28
C PRO A 435 -22.72 -1.39 -20.98
N PHE A 436 -23.39 -0.31 -20.59
CA PHE A 436 -23.29 0.31 -19.26
C PHE A 436 -24.66 0.22 -18.60
N TYR A 437 -24.73 -0.49 -17.48
CA TYR A 437 -26.00 -0.71 -16.78
C TYR A 437 -26.46 0.56 -16.06
N HIS A 438 -27.77 0.78 -15.97
CA HIS A 438 -28.35 1.99 -15.38
C HIS A 438 -29.31 1.65 -14.23
N PRO A 439 -29.27 2.37 -13.09
CA PRO A 439 -28.27 3.37 -12.69
C PRO A 439 -27.07 2.74 -11.97
N THR A 440 -25.83 3.03 -12.41
CA THR A 440 -24.60 2.52 -11.76
C THR A 440 -23.50 3.58 -11.70
N LEU A 441 -22.47 3.38 -10.86
CA LEU A 441 -21.33 4.32 -10.78
C LEU A 441 -20.46 4.24 -12.05
N GLU A 442 -20.46 3.08 -12.69
CA GLU A 442 -19.78 2.73 -13.93
C GLU A 442 -20.26 3.57 -15.13
N GLU A 443 -21.48 4.11 -15.08
CA GLU A 443 -21.93 5.09 -16.08
C GLU A 443 -21.07 6.38 -16.10
N GLY A 444 -20.38 6.68 -15.00
CA GLY A 444 -19.37 7.74 -14.96
C GLY A 444 -18.23 7.46 -15.95
N LEU A 445 -17.73 6.22 -16.01
CA LEU A 445 -16.71 5.81 -16.98
C LEU A 445 -17.16 6.06 -18.42
N ARG A 446 -18.41 5.73 -18.77
CA ARG A 446 -18.97 6.04 -20.10
C ARG A 446 -18.91 7.53 -20.41
N THR A 447 -19.18 8.38 -19.41
CA THR A 447 -19.15 9.83 -19.56
C THR A 447 -17.71 10.33 -19.79
N ALA A 448 -16.75 9.83 -19.00
CA ALA A 448 -15.34 10.15 -19.17
C ALA A 448 -14.79 9.69 -20.54
N LEU A 449 -15.14 8.49 -21.00
CA LEU A 449 -14.79 7.98 -22.33
C LEU A 449 -15.36 8.85 -23.46
N LYS A 450 -16.63 9.27 -23.36
CA LYS A 450 -17.24 10.21 -24.32
C LYS A 450 -16.55 11.57 -24.30
N HIS A 451 -16.10 12.03 -23.12
CA HIS A 451 -15.33 13.27 -22.99
C HIS A 451 -13.98 13.17 -23.71
N ALA A 452 -13.23 12.09 -23.51
CA ALA A 452 -11.98 11.84 -24.22
C ALA A 452 -12.20 11.77 -25.74
N ARG A 453 -13.22 11.05 -26.20
CA ARG A 453 -13.52 10.91 -27.63
C ARG A 453 -13.75 12.25 -28.33
N ARG A 454 -14.43 13.20 -27.67
CA ARG A 454 -14.66 14.54 -28.22
C ARG A 454 -13.36 15.31 -28.44
N GLN A 455 -12.38 15.14 -27.56
CA GLN A 455 -11.07 15.78 -27.71
C GLN A 455 -10.27 15.16 -28.87
N LEU A 456 -10.31 13.84 -29.03
CA LEU A 456 -9.63 13.15 -30.14
C LEU A 456 -10.17 13.61 -31.49
N ASN A 457 -11.50 13.72 -31.62
CA ASN A 457 -12.13 14.20 -32.85
C ASN A 457 -11.83 15.67 -33.19
N THR A 458 -11.18 16.43 -32.30
CA THR A 458 -10.70 17.80 -32.58
C THR A 458 -9.22 17.85 -32.97
N ILE A 459 -8.50 16.72 -32.81
CA ILE A 459 -7.09 16.57 -33.17
C ILE A 459 -6.97 15.95 -34.58
N GLU A 460 -7.93 15.10 -34.95
CA GLU A 460 -8.18 14.62 -36.33
C GLU A 460 -8.73 15.76 -37.22
#